data_AF-I7LA61-F1
#
_entry.id   AF-I7LA61-F1
#
_cell.length_a   1.000
_cell.length_b   1.000
_cell.length_c   1.000
_cell.angle_alpha   90.00
_cell.angle_beta   90.00
_cell.angle_gamma   90.00
#
_symmetry.space_group_name_H-M   'P 1'
#
loop_
_entity.id
_entity.type
_entity.pdbx_description
1 polymer ?
#
loop_
_entity_poly.entity_id
_entity_poly.type
_entity_poly.pdbx_seq_one_letter_code
_entity_poly.pdbx_strand_id
1 'polypeptide(L)'
;MDKKLLFICLDGDSHQVVQILRIRFKPKTLHYFYKFSPKARAMVKTVTMDLNCYYPLVAREIFPNTQIIIDRFHIVQMLTRSSKSLRVQTMKHFKKQSREYKLLKSTWKLYLMKYDKLNKKTPYFTMTGISKTI
;
A
#
# COMPACT_ATOMS: atom_id res chain seq x y z
N MET A 1 5.23 11.31 -18.15
CA MET A 1 6.39 10.67 -17.50
C MET A 1 6.01 9.23 -17.15
N ASP A 2 6.47 8.27 -17.94
CA ASP A 2 6.19 6.86 -17.71
C ASP A 2 6.73 6.41 -16.36
N LYS A 3 5.85 5.93 -15.47
CA LYS A 3 6.27 5.22 -14.27
C LYS A 3 7.00 3.95 -14.71
N LYS A 4 8.33 3.98 -14.67
CA LYS A 4 9.16 2.77 -14.82
C LYS A 4 8.83 1.84 -13.65
N LEU A 5 8.02 0.82 -13.92
CA LEU A 5 7.82 -0.28 -13.00
C LEU A 5 9.15 -1.03 -12.89
N LEU A 6 9.67 -1.08 -11.66
CA LEU A 6 10.92 -1.75 -11.31
C LEU A 6 10.54 -2.98 -10.50
N PHE A 7 11.04 -4.14 -10.89
CA PHE A 7 11.04 -5.30 -10.01
C PHE A 7 12.31 -5.21 -9.16
N ILE A 8 12.15 -5.01 -7.86
CA ILE A 8 13.25 -4.86 -6.91
C ILE A 8 13.34 -6.16 -6.12
N CYS A 9 14.50 -6.80 -6.17
CA CYS A 9 14.87 -7.93 -5.35
C CYS A 9 15.64 -7.43 -4.14
N LEU A 10 15.11 -7.69 -2.95
CA LEU A 10 15.72 -7.35 -1.68
C LEU A 10 16.03 -8.64 -0.93
N ASP A 11 17.13 -8.63 -0.20
CA ASP A 11 17.37 -9.63 0.82
C ASP A 11 16.41 -9.40 2.00
N GLY A 12 15.76 -10.46 2.47
CA GLY A 12 14.70 -10.37 3.47
C GLY A 12 15.20 -9.99 4.87
N ASP A 13 16.46 -10.30 5.19
CA ASP A 13 17.03 -10.11 6.54
C ASP A 13 17.81 -8.80 6.64
N SER A 14 18.66 -8.52 5.65
CA SER A 14 19.53 -7.34 5.61
C SER A 14 18.89 -6.12 4.92
N HIS A 15 17.74 -6.30 4.26
CA HIS A 15 17.08 -5.30 3.40
C HIS A 15 17.98 -4.73 2.29
N GLN A 16 19.07 -5.41 1.96
CA GLN A 16 19.97 -4.95 0.89
C GLN A 16 19.36 -5.22 -0.47
N VAL A 17 19.60 -4.30 -1.40
CA VAL A 17 19.17 -4.44 -2.79
C VAL A 17 20.08 -5.46 -3.48
N VAL A 18 19.54 -6.64 -3.76
CA VAL A 18 20.25 -7.69 -4.49
C VAL A 18 20.21 -7.39 -5.99
N GLN A 19 19.06 -6.96 -6.51
CA GLN A 19 18.91 -6.66 -7.93
C GLN A 19 17.75 -5.71 -8.18
N ILE A 20 17.92 -4.82 -9.17
CA ILE A 20 16.80 -4.06 -9.74
C ILE A 20 16.64 -4.47 -11.20
N LEU A 21 15.47 -5.02 -11.52
CA LEU A 21 15.06 -5.40 -12.86
C LEU A 21 14.13 -4.31 -13.41
N ARG A 22 14.59 -3.59 -14.43
CA ARG A 22 13.79 -2.55 -15.12
C ARG A 22 12.79 -3.15 -16.12
N ILE A 23 12.04 -4.16 -15.70
CA ILE A 23 11.25 -5.00 -16.60
C ILE A 23 9.87 -5.27 -16.03
N ARG A 24 8.87 -5.18 -16.90
CA ARG A 24 7.44 -5.29 -16.58
C ARG A 24 6.76 -6.55 -17.13
N PHE A 25 7.43 -7.25 -18.06
CA PHE A 25 6.83 -8.33 -18.86
C PHE A 25 7.29 -9.71 -18.39
N LYS A 26 6.33 -10.62 -18.15
CA LYS A 26 6.56 -12.01 -17.69
C LYS A 26 7.68 -12.74 -18.42
N PRO A 27 7.76 -12.75 -19.76
CA PRO A 27 8.80 -13.51 -20.45
C PRO A 27 10.22 -13.09 -20.05
N LYS A 28 10.43 -11.78 -19.85
CA LYS A 28 11.74 -11.25 -19.47
C LYS A 28 12.07 -11.51 -18.00
N THR A 29 11.08 -11.46 -17.11
CA THR A 29 11.23 -11.82 -15.70
C THR A 29 11.55 -13.31 -15.56
N LEU A 30 10.79 -14.18 -16.23
CA LEU A 30 11.04 -15.62 -16.27
C LEU A 30 12.44 -15.92 -16.80
N HIS A 31 12.82 -15.33 -17.94
CA HIS A 31 14.14 -15.54 -18.54
C HIS A 31 15.28 -15.14 -17.60
N TYR A 32 15.14 -14.06 -16.83
CA TYR A 32 16.14 -13.68 -15.83
C TYR A 32 16.28 -14.76 -14.76
N PHE A 33 15.16 -15.21 -14.18
CA PHE A 33 15.20 -16.16 -13.07
C PHE A 33 15.53 -17.60 -13.49
N TYR A 34 15.24 -18.00 -14.73
CA TYR A 34 15.64 -19.32 -15.24
C TYR A 34 17.15 -19.47 -15.45
N LYS A 35 17.94 -18.41 -15.32
CA LYS A 35 19.41 -18.49 -15.25
C LYS A 35 19.91 -19.13 -13.94
N PHE A 36 19.08 -19.11 -12.90
CA PHE A 36 19.40 -19.76 -11.62
C PHE A 36 18.95 -21.23 -11.64
N SER A 37 19.73 -22.08 -10.98
CA SER A 37 19.42 -23.51 -10.89
C SER A 37 18.05 -23.76 -10.26
N PRO A 38 17.34 -24.84 -10.64
CA PRO A 38 16.09 -25.22 -10.00
C PRO A 38 16.20 -25.34 -8.48
N LYS A 39 17.34 -25.87 -7.99
CA LYS A 39 17.64 -25.99 -6.56
C LYS A 39 17.71 -24.61 -5.89
N ALA A 40 18.38 -23.64 -6.48
CA ALA A 40 18.45 -22.28 -5.93
C ALA A 40 17.07 -21.61 -5.88
N ARG A 41 16.24 -21.77 -6.92
CA ARG A 41 14.88 -21.23 -6.95
C ARG A 41 13.96 -21.90 -5.92
N ALA A 42 14.13 -23.20 -5.68
CA ALA A 42 13.36 -23.93 -4.67
C ALA A 42 13.69 -23.53 -3.22
N MET A 43 14.82 -22.85 -2.98
CA MET A 43 15.23 -22.36 -1.66
C MET A 43 14.57 -21.04 -1.26
N VAL A 44 13.89 -20.35 -2.18
CA VAL A 44 13.22 -19.08 -1.89
C VAL A 44 11.98 -19.32 -1.03
N LYS A 45 12.05 -18.92 0.24
CA LYS A 45 10.98 -19.16 1.23
C LYS A 45 9.78 -18.24 1.05
N THR A 46 10.02 -16.97 0.74
CA THR A 46 8.96 -15.96 0.70
C THR A 46 9.15 -15.00 -0.46
N VAL A 47 8.05 -14.60 -1.09
CA VAL A 47 8.00 -13.51 -2.08
C VAL A 47 6.95 -12.50 -1.64
N THR A 48 7.39 -11.27 -1.38
CA THR A 48 6.49 -10.14 -1.12
C THR A 48 6.19 -9.42 -2.43
N MET A 49 4.92 -9.23 -2.76
CA MET A 49 4.50 -8.60 -4.02
C MET A 49 3.30 -7.66 -3.84
N ASP A 50 3.08 -6.82 -4.85
CA ASP A 50 1.89 -5.97 -4.93
C ASP A 50 0.60 -6.81 -5.16
N LEU A 51 -0.55 -6.12 -5.26
CA LEU A 51 -1.87 -6.74 -5.42
C LEU A 51 -2.21 -7.12 -6.87
N ASN A 52 -1.25 -7.09 -7.81
CA ASN A 52 -1.52 -7.50 -9.18
C ASN A 52 -1.72 -9.02 -9.25
N CYS A 53 -2.90 -9.44 -9.69
CA CYS A 53 -3.32 -10.85 -9.78
C CYS A 53 -2.42 -11.73 -10.65
N TYR A 54 -1.60 -11.12 -11.51
CA TYR A 54 -0.70 -11.83 -12.40
C TYR A 54 0.58 -12.33 -11.74
N TYR A 55 1.15 -11.56 -10.80
CA TYR A 55 2.43 -11.91 -10.18
C TYR A 55 2.41 -13.18 -9.32
N PRO A 56 1.31 -13.53 -8.62
CA PRO A 56 1.23 -14.79 -7.90
C PRO A 56 1.49 -16.01 -8.78
N LEU A 57 0.97 -16.02 -10.01
CA LEU A 57 1.18 -17.11 -10.96
C LEU A 57 2.64 -17.18 -11.39
N VAL A 58 3.25 -16.03 -11.70
CA VAL A 58 4.65 -15.94 -12.11
C VAL A 58 5.58 -16.35 -10.96
N ALA A 59 5.30 -15.91 -9.74
CA ALA A 59 6.13 -16.25 -8.58
C ALA A 59 6.11 -17.74 -8.27
N ARG A 60 4.95 -18.41 -8.38
CA ARG A 60 4.85 -19.87 -8.21
C ARG A 60 5.59 -20.65 -9.30
N GLU A 61 5.56 -20.14 -10.52
CA GLU A 61 6.30 -20.74 -11.65
C GLU A 61 7.82 -20.65 -11.44
N ILE A 62 8.29 -19.49 -10.97
CA ILE A 62 9.72 -19.27 -10.73
C ILE A 62 10.17 -19.96 -9.44
N PHE A 63 9.41 -19.86 -8.36
CA PHE A 63 9.78 -20.29 -7.01
C PHE A 63 8.74 -21.29 -6.48
N PRO A 64 8.95 -22.60 -6.70
CA PRO A 64 7.92 -23.61 -6.46
C PRO A 64 7.50 -23.76 -4.99
N ASN A 65 8.40 -23.48 -4.05
CA ASN A 65 8.17 -23.66 -2.61
C ASN A 65 7.90 -22.34 -1.87
N THR A 66 7.66 -21.25 -2.60
CA THR A 66 7.58 -19.93 -1.97
C THR A 66 6.21 -19.64 -1.37
N GLN A 67 6.19 -19.00 -0.20
CA GLN A 67 5.00 -18.37 0.34
C GLN A 67 4.85 -16.96 -0.24
N ILE A 68 3.70 -16.69 -0.83
CA ILE A 68 3.37 -15.36 -1.35
C ILE A 68 2.83 -14.49 -0.20
N ILE A 69 3.48 -13.35 0.00
CA ILE A 69 3.09 -12.32 0.97
C ILE A 69 2.61 -11.10 0.20
N ILE A 70 1.45 -10.56 0.58
CA ILE A 70 0.97 -9.31 0.01
C ILE A 70 1.66 -8.15 0.71
N ASP A 71 2.22 -7.22 -0.08
CA ASP A 71 2.82 -6.01 0.44
C ASP A 71 1.76 -5.12 1.12
N ARG A 72 1.93 -4.97 2.44
CA ARG A 72 1.06 -4.19 3.32
C ARG A 72 1.02 -2.72 2.94
N PHE A 73 2.08 -2.17 2.34
CA PHE A 73 2.11 -0.79 1.89
C PHE A 73 0.99 -0.53 0.88
N HIS A 74 0.82 -1.43 -0.09
CA HIS A 74 -0.22 -1.30 -1.10
C HIS A 74 -1.63 -1.36 -0.49
N ILE A 75 -1.86 -2.26 0.47
CA ILE A 75 -3.12 -2.36 1.21
C ILE A 75 -3.42 -1.05 1.96
N VAL A 76 -2.48 -0.57 2.78
CA VAL A 76 -2.64 0.65 3.58
C VAL A 76 -2.86 1.86 2.67
N GLN A 77 -2.12 1.94 1.56
CA GLN A 77 -2.27 3.01 0.58
C GLN A 77 -3.65 2.98 -0.09
N MET A 78 -4.14 1.81 -0.51
CA MET A 78 -5.45 1.66 -1.12
C MET A 78 -6.55 2.06 -0.14
N LEU A 79 -6.53 1.54 1.09
CA LEU A 79 -7.50 1.89 2.13
C LEU A 79 -7.51 3.40 2.41
N THR A 80 -6.33 4.00 2.50
CA THR A 80 -6.19 5.44 2.72
C THR A 80 -6.82 6.26 1.58
N ARG A 81 -6.60 5.85 0.32
CA ARG A 81 -7.16 6.53 -0.86
C ARG A 81 -8.67 6.37 -0.94
N SER A 82 -9.18 5.16 -0.70
CA SER A 82 -10.61 4.88 -0.68
C SER A 82 -11.31 5.69 0.41
N SER A 83 -10.75 5.73 1.62
CA SER A 83 -11.28 6.53 2.73
C SER A 83 -11.29 8.03 2.42
N LYS A 84 -10.21 8.55 1.81
CA LYS A 84 -10.16 9.95 1.35
C LYS A 84 -11.22 10.24 0.29
N SER A 85 -11.40 9.33 -0.67
CA SER A 85 -12.38 9.46 -1.74
C SER A 85 -13.80 9.49 -1.18
N LEU A 86 -14.13 8.51 -0.33
CA LEU A 86 -15.42 8.42 0.34
C LEU A 86 -15.71 9.70 1.14
N ARG A 87 -14.75 10.15 1.97
CA ARG A 87 -14.90 11.41 2.73
C ARG A 87 -15.22 12.60 1.82
N VAL A 88 -14.52 12.76 0.69
CA VAL A 88 -14.78 13.86 -0.24
C VAL A 88 -16.15 13.72 -0.91
N GLN A 89 -16.53 12.50 -1.31
CA GLN A 89 -17.85 12.22 -1.88
C GLN A 89 -18.94 12.58 -0.87
N THR A 90 -18.90 12.03 0.35
CA THR A 90 -19.85 12.36 1.42
C THR A 90 -19.87 13.87 1.72
N MET A 91 -18.71 14.52 1.83
CA MET A 91 -18.60 15.96 2.08
C MET A 91 -19.33 16.80 1.02
N LYS A 92 -19.28 16.41 -0.26
CA LYS A 92 -19.93 17.14 -1.36
C LYS A 92 -21.46 17.07 -1.35
N HIS A 93 -22.06 16.14 -0.60
CA HIS A 93 -23.52 16.07 -0.43
C HIS A 93 -24.07 17.14 0.52
N PHE A 94 -23.20 17.80 1.29
CA PHE A 94 -23.60 18.84 2.24
C PHE A 94 -23.34 20.26 1.71
N LYS A 95 -24.19 21.22 2.12
CA LYS A 95 -23.97 22.65 1.85
C LYS A 95 -22.66 23.12 2.49
N LYS A 96 -21.88 23.98 1.83
CA LYS A 96 -20.56 24.44 2.31
C LYS A 96 -20.58 25.08 3.71
N GLN A 97 -21.69 25.72 4.08
CA GLN A 97 -21.86 26.39 5.37
C GLN A 97 -22.23 25.43 6.51
N SER A 98 -22.67 24.22 6.18
CA SER A 98 -23.14 23.22 7.14
C SER A 98 -22.05 22.75 8.09
N ARG A 99 -22.48 22.27 9.26
CA ARG A 99 -21.61 21.68 10.29
C ARG A 99 -20.93 20.42 9.75
N GLU A 100 -21.65 19.61 9.00
CA GLU A 100 -21.21 18.34 8.41
C GLU A 100 -20.10 18.57 7.38
N TYR A 101 -20.28 19.54 6.48
CA TYR A 101 -19.25 19.92 5.52
C TYR A 101 -17.97 20.37 6.23
N LYS A 102 -18.09 21.29 7.20
CA LYS A 102 -16.94 21.82 7.95
C LYS A 102 -16.23 20.72 8.72
N LEU A 103 -16.97 19.82 9.37
CA LEU A 103 -16.42 18.66 10.09
C LEU A 103 -15.59 17.80 9.15
N LEU A 104 -16.16 17.34 8.03
CA LEU A 104 -15.46 16.49 7.06
C LEU A 104 -14.29 17.20 6.37
N LYS A 105 -14.34 18.54 6.26
CA LYS A 105 -13.28 19.36 5.65
C LYS A 105 -12.12 19.65 6.60
N SER A 106 -12.35 20.03 7.86
CA SER A 106 -11.31 20.45 8.81
C SER A 106 -10.62 19.25 9.46
N THR A 107 -11.36 18.17 9.73
CA THR A 107 -10.84 16.99 10.45
C THR A 107 -10.16 15.95 9.55
N TRP A 108 -9.96 16.24 8.26
CA TRP A 108 -9.40 15.28 7.30
C TRP A 108 -8.06 14.66 7.72
N LYS A 109 -7.24 15.40 8.49
CA LYS A 109 -5.95 14.93 9.03
C LYS A 109 -6.12 13.87 10.12
N LEU A 110 -7.20 13.91 10.90
CA LEU A 110 -7.47 12.96 11.98
C LEU A 110 -7.66 11.54 11.41
N TYR A 111 -8.37 11.41 10.29
CA TYR A 111 -8.56 10.13 9.59
C TYR A 111 -7.27 9.52 9.02
N LEU A 112 -6.16 10.26 9.02
CA LEU A 112 -4.86 9.82 8.48
C LEU A 112 -3.76 9.78 9.55
N MET A 113 -4.07 10.23 10.77
CA MET A 113 -3.12 10.22 11.87
C MET A 113 -2.91 8.78 12.34
N LYS A 114 -1.67 8.47 12.69
CA LYS A 114 -1.37 7.24 13.43
C LYS A 114 -2.16 7.23 14.73
N TYR A 115 -2.67 6.07 15.10
CA TYR A 115 -3.48 5.90 16.31
C TYR A 115 -2.77 6.44 17.56
N ASP A 116 -1.47 6.21 17.70
CA ASP A 116 -0.69 6.66 18.86
C ASP A 116 -0.51 8.19 18.93
N LYS A 117 -0.70 8.88 17.80
CA LYS A 117 -0.66 10.35 17.72
C LYS A 117 -2.02 10.98 17.97
N LEU A 118 -3.10 10.19 18.05
CA LEU A 118 -4.42 10.72 18.35
C LEU A 118 -4.46 11.12 19.83
N ASN A 119 -4.90 12.34 20.09
CA ASN A 119 -5.15 12.80 21.45
C ASN A 119 -6.41 12.11 21.98
N LYS A 120 -6.22 11.18 22.91
CA LYS A 120 -7.30 10.37 23.51
C LYS A 120 -7.98 11.07 24.69
N LYS A 121 -7.39 12.16 25.20
CA LYS A 121 -7.78 12.79 26.46
C LYS A 121 -8.42 14.16 26.26
N THR A 122 -7.94 14.95 25.30
CA THR A 122 -8.45 16.30 25.02
C THR A 122 -8.97 16.41 23.59
N PRO A 123 -10.26 16.75 23.38
CA PRO A 123 -10.80 16.95 22.05
C PRO A 123 -10.09 18.09 21.32
N TYR A 124 -9.82 17.95 20.03
CA TYR A 124 -9.25 19.01 19.21
C TYR A 124 -10.36 19.96 18.76
N PHE A 125 -10.41 21.17 19.33
CA PHE A 125 -11.39 22.20 18.97
C PHE A 125 -10.77 23.16 17.93
N THR A 126 -11.19 23.09 16.67
CA THR A 126 -11.03 24.24 15.75
C THR A 126 -12.15 25.25 15.99
N MET A 127 -11.88 26.55 15.84
CA MET A 127 -12.71 27.74 16.13
C MET A 127 -14.12 27.83 15.46
N THR A 128 -14.79 26.71 15.21
CA THR A 128 -16.17 26.65 14.70
C THR A 128 -17.12 25.86 15.62
N GLY A 129 -16.75 25.65 16.89
CA GLY A 129 -17.71 25.33 17.97
C GLY A 129 -18.37 23.95 17.90
N ILE A 130 -17.64 22.91 17.50
CA ILE A 130 -18.22 21.57 17.34
C ILE A 130 -17.45 20.57 18.19
N SER A 131 -17.98 20.30 19.39
CA SER A 131 -17.65 19.12 20.19
C SER A 131 -18.18 17.89 19.49
N LYS A 132 -17.30 16.96 19.12
CA LYS A 132 -17.63 15.56 18.82
C LYS A 132 -16.41 14.67 19.11
N THR A 133 -16.53 13.89 20.19
CA THR A 133 -15.78 12.64 20.41
C THR A 133 -16.25 11.60 19.39
N ILE A 134 -15.42 10.60 19.12
CA ILE A 134 -15.91 9.27 18.73
C ILE A 134 -16.35 8.57 20.01
#